data_AF-A0A950XDG5-F1
#
_entry.id   AF-A0A950XDG5-F1
#
_cell.length_a   1.000
_cell.length_b   1.000
_cell.length_c   1.000
_cell.angle_alpha   90.00
_cell.angle_beta   90.00
_cell.angle_gamma   90.00
#
_symmetry.space_group_name_H-M   'P 1'
#
loop_
_entity.id
_entity.type
_entity.pdbx_description
1 polymer ?
#
loop_
_entity_poly.entity_id
_entity_poly.type
_entity_poly.pdbx_seq_one_letter_code
_entity_poly.pdbx_strand_id
1 'polypeptide(L)'
;MNVSIAEAKNKLTRLIQEVEKGERVTICRDGTPVVDLVRAAVVERKPRRFGTLRDKIKMLDPDWAKPQNDDGPDTLKASTEFATKWVSGRKVRLDRGGRAQHEE
;
A
#
# COMPACT_ATOMS: atom_id res chain seq x y z
N MET A 1 -11.10 46.62 -7.69
CA MET A 1 -9.97 47.08 -8.52
C MET A 1 -9.90 46.26 -9.81
N ASN A 2 -9.52 46.86 -10.95
CA ASN A 2 -9.46 46.18 -12.24
C ASN A 2 -8.01 46.21 -12.77
N VAL A 3 -7.47 45.08 -13.19
CA VAL A 3 -6.08 44.96 -13.68
C VAL A 3 -5.99 44.14 -14.94
N SER A 4 -5.08 44.50 -15.83
CA SER A 4 -4.82 43.71 -17.03
C SER A 4 -4.13 42.37 -16.70
N ILE A 5 -4.27 41.37 -17.56
CA ILE A 5 -3.54 40.10 -17.42
C ILE A 5 -2.02 40.30 -17.34
N ALA A 6 -1.47 41.23 -18.15
CA ALA A 6 -0.04 41.50 -18.18
C ALA A 6 0.48 42.03 -16.84
N GLU A 7 -0.25 42.97 -16.24
CA GLU A 7 0.07 43.49 -14.91
C GLU A 7 -0.15 42.44 -13.83
N ALA A 8 -1.24 41.68 -13.91
CA ALA A 8 -1.55 40.63 -12.95
C ALA A 8 -0.46 39.55 -12.91
N LYS A 9 0.08 39.15 -14.05
CA LYS A 9 1.20 38.18 -14.13
C LYS A 9 2.44 38.68 -13.38
N ASN A 10 2.77 39.96 -13.51
CA ASN A 10 3.98 40.53 -12.91
C ASN A 10 3.82 40.88 -11.42
N LYS A 11 2.60 41.20 -10.99
CA LYS A 11 2.30 41.69 -9.64
C LYS A 11 1.42 40.73 -8.83
N LEU A 12 1.32 39.46 -9.23
CA LEU A 12 0.38 38.49 -8.65
C LEU A 12 0.50 38.41 -7.13
N THR A 13 1.73 38.30 -6.61
CA THR A 13 1.98 38.21 -5.16
C THR A 13 1.43 39.41 -4.40
N ARG A 14 1.56 40.63 -4.96
CA ARG A 14 1.02 41.85 -4.34
C ARG A 14 -0.50 41.89 -4.40
N LEU A 15 -1.09 41.48 -5.53
CA LEU A 15 -2.54 41.39 -5.67
C LEU A 15 -3.14 40.39 -4.67
N ILE A 16 -2.45 39.27 -4.41
CA ILE A 16 -2.87 38.31 -3.39
C ILE A 16 -2.88 38.96 -2.01
N GLN A 17 -1.85 39.74 -1.64
CA GLN A 17 -1.81 40.45 -0.35
C GLN A 17 -2.95 41.46 -0.20
N GLU A 18 -3.33 42.14 -1.28
CA GLU A 18 -4.48 43.06 -1.28
C GLU A 18 -5.79 42.28 -1.11
N VAL A 19 -5.93 41.14 -1.76
CA VAL A 19 -7.08 40.24 -1.62
C VAL A 19 -7.18 39.62 -0.23
N GLU A 20 -6.05 39.30 0.40
CA GLU A 20 -5.99 38.82 1.79
C GLU A 20 -6.46 39.87 2.80
N LYS A 21 -6.22 41.16 2.52
CA LYS A 21 -6.76 42.28 3.31
C LYS A 21 -8.25 42.50 3.11
N GLY A 22 -8.89 41.76 2.20
CA GLY A 22 -10.33 41.80 1.94
C GLY A 22 -10.71 42.56 0.68
N GLU A 23 -9.77 42.95 -0.17
CA GLU A 23 -10.06 43.63 -1.42
C GLU A 23 -10.45 42.64 -2.53
N ARG A 24 -11.37 43.05 -3.42
CA ARG A 24 -11.73 42.26 -4.62
C ARG A 24 -11.00 42.84 -5.84
N VAL A 25 -10.27 41.97 -6.52
CA VAL A 25 -9.50 42.31 -7.72
C VAL A 25 -10.05 41.56 -8.92
N THR A 26 -10.48 42.28 -9.94
CA THR A 26 -10.95 41.72 -11.21
C THR A 26 -9.84 41.81 -12.25
N ILE A 27 -9.45 40.68 -12.82
CA ILE A 27 -8.50 40.61 -13.94
C ILE A 27 -9.28 40.72 -15.24
N CYS A 28 -8.86 41.66 -16.08
CA CYS A 28 -9.42 41.89 -17.41
C CYS A 28 -8.45 41.49 -18.52
N ARG A 29 -8.99 40.94 -19.61
CA ARG A 29 -8.33 40.79 -20.91
C ARG A 29 -8.93 41.81 -21.86
N ASP A 30 -8.11 42.72 -22.38
CA ASP A 30 -8.55 43.73 -23.37
C ASP A 30 -9.80 44.51 -22.90
N GLY A 31 -9.82 44.91 -21.62
CA GLY A 31 -10.95 45.61 -21.00
C GLY A 31 -12.14 44.72 -20.59
N THR A 32 -12.16 43.45 -20.99
CA THR A 32 -13.22 42.50 -20.63
C THR A 32 -12.85 41.75 -19.36
N PRO A 33 -13.70 41.73 -18.30
CA PRO A 33 -13.42 40.98 -17.08
C PRO A 33 -13.44 39.46 -17.35
N VAL A 34 -12.42 38.75 -16.84
CA VAL A 34 -12.26 37.30 -17.08
C VAL A 34 -12.24 36.52 -15.77
N VAL A 35 -11.60 37.05 -14.73
CA VAL A 35 -11.43 36.37 -13.44
C VAL A 35 -11.55 37.37 -12.30
N ASP A 36 -12.21 36.96 -11.22
CA ASP A 36 -12.17 37.67 -9.95
C ASP A 36 -11.28 36.91 -8.96
N LEU A 37 -10.29 37.61 -8.40
CA LEU A 37 -9.57 37.18 -7.22
C LEU A 37 -10.35 37.62 -5.98
N VAL A 38 -10.73 36.63 -5.19
CA VAL A 38 -11.40 36.82 -3.90
C VAL A 38 -10.71 35.96 -2.86
N ARG A 39 -10.78 36.39 -1.60
CA ARG A 39 -10.26 35.61 -0.48
C ARG A 39 -10.98 34.27 -0.45
N ALA A 40 -10.22 33.18 -0.43
CA ALA A 40 -10.78 31.86 -0.28
C ALA A 40 -11.54 31.77 1.05
N ALA A 41 -12.77 31.27 1.01
CA ALA A 41 -13.50 30.97 2.24
C ALA A 41 -12.69 29.95 3.03
N VAL A 42 -12.38 30.25 4.29
CA VAL A 42 -11.79 29.27 5.20
C VAL A 42 -12.88 28.22 5.44
N VAL A 43 -12.81 27.13 4.69
CA VAL A 43 -13.65 25.96 4.97
C VAL A 43 -13.09 25.37 6.25
N GLU A 44 -13.74 25.66 7.38
CA GLU A 44 -13.43 25.00 8.64
C GLU A 44 -13.62 23.49 8.41
N ARG A 45 -12.51 22.76 8.38
CA ARG A 45 -12.54 21.31 8.27
C ARG A 45 -13.21 20.80 9.53
N LYS A 46 -14.40 20.22 9.39
CA LYS A 46 -15.06 19.53 10.51
C LYS A 46 -14.07 18.54 11.13
N PRO A 47 -13.92 18.54 12.47
CA PRO A 47 -13.04 17.59 13.13
C PRO A 47 -13.46 16.17 12.76
N ARG A 48 -12.50 15.32 12.42
CA ARG A 48 -12.76 13.91 12.10
C ARG A 48 -13.30 13.24 13.36
N ARG A 49 -14.49 12.64 13.25
CA ARG A 49 -15.04 11.83 14.34
C ARG A 49 -14.40 10.45 14.30
N PHE A 50 -13.51 10.17 15.25
CA PHE A 50 -12.98 8.81 15.43
C PHE A 50 -14.06 7.86 15.95
N GLY A 51 -13.93 6.57 15.64
CA GLY A 51 -14.88 5.54 16.13
C GLY A 51 -16.21 5.48 15.38
N THR A 52 -16.31 6.00 14.15
CA THR A 52 -17.50 5.84 13.29
C THR A 52 -17.81 4.38 12.95
N LEU A 53 -16.80 3.51 13.02
CA LEU A 53 -16.90 2.06 12.83
C LEU A 53 -16.89 1.29 14.16
N ARG A 54 -16.89 1.97 15.31
CA ARG A 54 -17.04 1.30 16.61
C ARG A 54 -18.31 0.45 16.57
N ASP A 55 -18.19 -0.81 16.99
CA ASP A 55 -19.26 -1.82 17.05
C ASP A 55 -19.84 -2.27 15.69
N LYS A 56 -19.34 -1.76 14.56
CA LYS A 56 -19.75 -2.20 13.21
C LYS A 56 -18.82 -3.25 12.62
N ILE A 57 -17.63 -3.42 13.18
CA ILE A 57 -16.65 -4.40 12.74
C ILE A 57 -16.93 -5.71 13.47
N LYS A 58 -17.34 -6.73 12.72
CA LYS A 58 -17.48 -8.10 13.22
C LYS A 58 -16.26 -8.90 12.80
N MET A 59 -15.60 -9.52 13.77
CA MET A 59 -14.54 -10.49 13.52
C MET A 59 -15.21 -11.76 12.98
N LEU A 60 -15.02 -12.05 11.69
CA LEU A 60 -15.65 -13.20 11.03
C LEU A 60 -15.06 -14.53 11.51
N ASP A 61 -13.75 -14.54 11.74
CA ASP A 61 -13.02 -15.68 12.27
C ASP A 61 -12.48 -15.34 13.66
N PRO A 62 -13.01 -15.98 14.73
CA PRO A 62 -12.52 -15.82 16.10
C PRO A 62 -11.05 -16.22 16.28
N ASP A 63 -10.53 -17.06 15.39
CA ASP A 63 -9.21 -17.66 15.47
C ASP A 63 -8.18 -16.93 14.61
N TRP A 64 -8.57 -15.89 13.87
CA TRP A 64 -7.68 -15.16 12.96
C TRP A 64 -6.46 -14.57 13.69
N ALA A 65 -6.63 -14.18 14.97
CA ALA A 65 -5.57 -13.58 15.77
C ALA A 65 -4.73 -14.61 16.55
N LYS A 66 -4.94 -15.91 16.33
CA LYS A 66 -4.09 -16.94 16.94
C LYS A 66 -2.69 -16.84 16.34
N PRO A 67 -1.62 -16.93 17.16
CA PRO A 67 -0.28 -17.09 16.63
C PRO A 67 -0.28 -18.35 15.75
N GLN A 68 0.15 -18.20 14.51
CA GLN A 68 0.36 -19.35 13.64
C GLN A 68 1.46 -20.20 14.29
N ASN A 69 1.19 -21.48 14.51
CA ASN A 69 2.22 -22.40 15.00
C ASN A 69 3.40 -22.33 14.02
N ASP A 70 4.62 -22.29 14.59
CA ASP A 70 5.90 -22.21 13.88
C ASP A 70 6.25 -23.54 13.17
N ASP A 71 5.25 -24.19 12.58
CA ASP A 71 5.44 -25.28 11.63
C ASP A 71 5.73 -24.65 10.26
N GLY A 72 6.86 -23.96 10.20
CA GLY A 72 7.44 -23.51 8.94
C GLY A 72 7.58 -24.69 7.97
N PRO A 73 7.60 -24.45 6.64
CA PRO A 73 7.59 -25.48 5.60
C PRO A 73 8.81 -26.44 5.60
N ASP A 74 9.73 -26.32 6.56
CA ASP A 74 11.02 -27.02 6.58
C ASP A 74 11.01 -28.36 7.35
N THR A 75 9.86 -28.88 7.77
CA THR A 75 9.77 -30.25 8.33
C THR A 75 9.61 -31.30 7.24
N LEU A 76 10.61 -31.42 6.36
CA LEU A 76 10.78 -32.63 5.54
C LEU A 76 11.18 -33.79 6.46
N LYS A 77 10.19 -34.51 7.00
CA LYS A 77 10.43 -35.81 7.66
C LYS A 77 11.04 -36.75 6.62
N ALA A 78 12.35 -36.91 6.67
CA ALA A 78 13.08 -37.86 5.86
C ALA A 78 12.65 -39.29 6.24
N SER A 79 11.68 -39.83 5.52
CA SER A 79 11.37 -41.26 5.53
C SER A 79 11.78 -41.84 4.18
N THR A 80 12.83 -42.65 4.16
CA THR A 80 12.89 -43.88 3.36
C THR A 80 14.01 -44.74 3.96
N GLU A 81 13.60 -45.70 4.77
CA GLU A 81 14.44 -46.82 5.21
C GLU A 81 14.91 -47.61 3.98
N PHE A 82 16.21 -47.80 3.83
CA PHE A 82 16.76 -48.67 2.77
C PHE A 82 16.84 -50.10 3.30
N ALA A 83 16.03 -51.00 2.74
CA ALA A 83 16.14 -52.43 3.01
C ALA A 83 17.48 -52.97 2.46
N THR A 84 18.24 -53.67 3.29
CA THR A 84 19.45 -54.40 2.87
C THR A 84 19.18 -55.89 2.88
N LYS A 85 19.57 -56.59 1.80
CA LYS A 85 19.46 -58.05 1.67
C LYS A 85 20.83 -58.65 1.38
N TRP A 86 21.08 -59.82 1.94
CA TRP A 86 22.29 -60.60 1.68
C TRP A 86 22.09 -61.45 0.42
N VAL A 87 23.03 -61.37 -0.53
CA VAL A 87 23.08 -62.21 -1.74
C VAL A 87 24.50 -62.74 -1.88
N SER A 88 24.63 -64.07 -2.00
CA SER A 88 25.91 -64.77 -2.23
C SER A 88 27.09 -64.26 -1.38
N GLY A 89 26.90 -64.16 -0.06
CA GLY A 89 27.95 -63.75 0.88
C GLY A 89 28.30 -62.25 0.91
N ARG A 90 27.64 -61.39 0.12
CA ARG A 90 27.81 -59.92 0.17
C ARG A 90 26.48 -59.24 0.55
N LYS A 91 26.58 -58.19 1.37
CA LYS A 91 25.44 -57.36 1.79
C LYS A 91 25.19 -56.32 0.70
N VAL A 92 24.03 -56.37 0.04
CA VAL A 92 23.69 -55.46 -1.06
C VAL A 92 22.53 -54.56 -0.66
N ARG A 93 22.64 -53.27 -0.99
CA ARG A 93 21.63 -52.25 -0.75
C ARG A 93 20.65 -52.26 -1.93
N LEU A 94 19.36 -52.40 -1.66
CA LEU A 94 18.33 -52.48 -2.70
C LEU A 94 17.67 -51.11 -2.90
N ASP A 95 17.48 -50.74 -4.16
CA ASP A 95 16.70 -49.59 -4.61
C ASP A 95 15.18 -49.84 -4.45
N ARG A 96 14.38 -48.78 -4.52
CA ARG A 96 12.91 -48.77 -4.36
C ARG A 96 12.15 -49.73 -5.32
N GLY A 97 12.77 -50.16 -6.41
CA GLY A 97 12.30 -51.13 -7.40
C GLY A 97 12.98 -52.50 -7.31
N GLY A 98 13.73 -52.81 -6.24
CA GLY A 98 14.26 -54.15 -5.96
C GLY A 98 15.38 -54.64 -6.88
N ARG A 99 15.95 -53.77 -7.73
CA ARG A 99 17.14 -54.11 -8.53
C ARG A 99 18.41 -53.86 -7.72
N ALA A 100 19.26 -54.88 -7.61
CA ALA A 100 20.59 -54.75 -7.08
C ALA A 100 21.46 -53.96 -8.07
N GLN A 101 22.06 -52.86 -7.62
CA GLN A 101 23.09 -52.19 -8.41
C GLN A 101 24.37 -53.04 -8.31
N HIS A 102 24.86 -53.49 -9.45
CA HIS A 102 26.18 -54.09 -9.56
C HIS A 102 27.13 -52.95 -9.93
N GLU A 103 28.03 -52.61 -9.01
CA GLU A 103 29.10 -51.64 -9.26
C GLU A 103 30.27 -52.41 -9.88
N GLU A 104 30.45 -52.25 -11.19
CA GLU A 104 31.74 -52.11 -11.86
C GLU A 104 31.52 -51.46 -13.24
#